data_AF-A0A428U9U9-F1
#
_entry.id   AF-A0A428U9U9-F1
#
_cell.length_a   1.000
_cell.length_b   1.000
_cell.length_c   1.000
_cell.angle_alpha   90.00
_cell.angle_beta   90.00
_cell.angle_gamma   90.00
#
_symmetry.space_group_name_H-M   'P 1'
#
loop_
_entity.id
_entity.type
_entity.pdbx_description
1 polymer ?
#
loop_
_entity_poly.entity_id
_entity_poly.type
_entity_poly.pdbx_seq_one_letter_code
_entity_poly.pdbx_strand_id
1 'polypeptide(L)'
;MAHSDPTPNDPRPNFLVIVADDLGFSDCSCYGSEIQTPNIDNLAQDGLRFTEFHVAAACSPTRSMLMTGTDHHIAGLGQLQEFTRLSPAHQGQPGHEGYQNSSVVALPELLRNGGYQTFMSGKWHLGLKPEHHPVRRGFDKSFALLPECANHYANEPIPFFEVSSRAIHVEDNQYIKQLPRPWYSSDGYTDKMLEYLKARTDQDRERPFFAYLPYSAPHWPLQAPETSCVKYRGISLEIDEMMEAKVPAWRSREWKSTGLGSKLTNLDNNKNNADEAGVKVTNPAEHIEVCVK
;
A
#
# COMPACT_ATOMS: atom_id res chain seq x y z
N MET A 1 -19.99 -6.50 -26.10
CA MET A 1 -20.98 -5.55 -26.67
C MET A 1 -20.23 -4.27 -26.99
N ALA A 2 -20.66 -3.48 -27.98
CA ALA A 2 -20.10 -2.13 -28.15
C ALA A 2 -20.72 -1.20 -27.11
N HIS A 3 -19.90 -0.64 -26.21
CA HIS A 3 -20.32 0.50 -25.41
C HIS A 3 -20.34 1.73 -26.32
N SER A 4 -21.41 2.50 -26.26
CA SER A 4 -21.46 3.83 -26.89
C SER A 4 -20.51 4.78 -26.18
N ASP A 5 -19.88 5.69 -26.92
CA ASP A 5 -19.07 6.76 -26.33
C ASP A 5 -19.91 7.59 -25.33
N PRO A 6 -19.36 7.96 -24.16
CA PRO A 6 -20.12 8.66 -23.13
C PRO A 6 -20.53 10.06 -23.57
N THR A 7 -21.78 10.42 -23.32
CA THR A 7 -22.32 11.74 -23.66
C THR A 7 -21.96 12.79 -22.60
N PRO A 8 -21.98 14.10 -22.93
CA PRO A 8 -21.71 15.17 -21.96
C PRO A 8 -22.65 15.22 -20.74
N ASN A 9 -23.79 14.52 -20.79
CA ASN A 9 -24.76 14.44 -19.70
C ASN A 9 -24.65 13.15 -18.87
N ASP A 10 -23.77 12.21 -19.25
CA ASP A 10 -23.65 10.93 -18.55
C ASP A 10 -22.99 11.15 -17.17
N PRO A 11 -23.48 10.49 -16.10
CA PRO A 11 -22.94 10.68 -14.76
C PRO A 11 -21.49 10.18 -14.69
N ARG A 12 -20.56 11.13 -14.55
CA ARG A 12 -19.12 10.85 -14.52
C ARG A 12 -18.79 9.86 -13.40
N PRO A 13 -18.04 8.77 -13.68
CA PRO A 13 -17.79 7.72 -12.70
C PRO A 13 -16.92 8.20 -11.55
N ASN A 14 -17.05 7.56 -10.39
CA ASN A 14 -16.03 7.65 -9.35
C ASN A 14 -14.92 6.64 -9.64
N PHE A 15 -13.69 6.97 -9.23
CA PHE A 15 -12.54 6.08 -9.33
C PHE A 15 -12.06 5.68 -7.94
N LEU A 16 -11.87 4.38 -7.70
CA LEU A 16 -11.19 3.84 -6.53
C LEU A 16 -10.03 2.98 -7.01
N VAL A 17 -8.80 3.44 -6.75
CA VAL A 17 -7.56 2.75 -7.14
C VAL A 17 -6.92 2.21 -5.86
N ILE A 18 -7.03 0.90 -5.67
CA ILE A 18 -6.41 0.17 -4.55
C ILE A 18 -5.09 -0.42 -5.04
N VAL A 19 -4.03 -0.29 -4.25
CA VAL A 19 -2.72 -0.87 -4.54
C VAL A 19 -2.22 -1.59 -3.29
N ALA A 20 -1.92 -2.88 -3.39
CA ALA A 20 -1.13 -3.61 -2.40
C ALA A 20 0.37 -3.45 -2.71
N ASP A 21 1.22 -3.67 -1.72
CA ASP A 21 2.66 -3.39 -1.80
C ASP A 21 3.43 -4.69 -1.56
N ASP A 22 4.23 -5.11 -2.55
CA ASP A 22 4.92 -6.42 -2.62
C ASP A 22 4.01 -7.67 -2.56
N LEU A 23 2.74 -7.53 -2.95
CA LEU A 23 1.81 -8.65 -3.14
C LEU A 23 2.21 -9.56 -4.32
N GLY A 24 2.24 -10.87 -4.11
CA GLY A 24 2.47 -11.87 -5.14
C GLY A 24 1.26 -12.13 -6.05
N PHE A 25 1.53 -12.61 -7.27
CA PHE A 25 0.50 -12.87 -8.29
C PHE A 25 -0.61 -13.84 -7.84
N SER A 26 -0.24 -14.85 -7.04
CA SER A 26 -1.12 -15.92 -6.58
C SER A 26 -1.48 -15.81 -5.09
N ASP A 27 -1.39 -14.61 -4.50
CA ASP A 27 -1.59 -14.36 -3.07
C ASP A 27 -3.07 -14.00 -2.73
N CYS A 28 -3.91 -13.81 -3.74
CA CYS A 28 -5.37 -13.69 -3.60
C CYS A 28 -6.05 -15.02 -3.97
N SER A 29 -7.11 -15.40 -3.26
CA SER A 29 -7.84 -16.65 -3.52
C SER A 29 -8.46 -16.68 -4.92
N CYS A 30 -8.94 -15.56 -5.47
CA CYS A 30 -9.36 -15.45 -6.88
C CYS A 30 -8.24 -15.57 -7.94
N TYR A 31 -6.97 -15.69 -7.53
CA TYR A 31 -5.81 -16.04 -8.37
C TYR A 31 -5.14 -17.37 -7.95
N GLY A 32 -5.75 -18.12 -7.01
CA GLY A 32 -5.35 -19.49 -6.65
C GLY A 32 -4.80 -19.67 -5.23
N SER A 33 -4.78 -18.63 -4.39
CA SER A 33 -4.25 -18.70 -3.02
C SER A 33 -5.13 -19.49 -2.04
N GLU A 34 -4.50 -20.04 -1.00
CA GLU A 34 -5.13 -20.43 0.26
C GLU A 34 -5.41 -19.24 1.21
N ILE A 35 -4.81 -18.07 0.96
CA ILE A 35 -5.07 -16.83 1.71
C ILE A 35 -6.49 -16.36 1.39
N GLN A 36 -7.29 -16.14 2.43
CA GLN A 36 -8.69 -15.72 2.30
C GLN A 36 -8.77 -14.24 1.94
N THR A 37 -9.18 -13.93 0.69
CA THR A 37 -9.34 -12.54 0.21
C THR A 37 -10.78 -12.23 -0.26
N PRO A 38 -11.83 -12.51 0.53
CA PRO A 38 -13.22 -12.53 0.05
C PRO A 38 -13.72 -11.20 -0.56
N ASN A 39 -13.27 -10.05 -0.05
CA ASN A 39 -13.64 -8.75 -0.62
C ASN A 39 -13.02 -8.52 -2.01
N ILE A 40 -11.82 -9.05 -2.27
CA ILE A 40 -11.15 -9.00 -3.58
C ILE A 40 -11.80 -10.03 -4.51
N ASP A 41 -12.15 -11.20 -4.00
CA ASP A 41 -12.82 -12.25 -4.76
C ASP A 41 -14.22 -11.83 -5.23
N ASN A 42 -14.96 -11.05 -4.44
CA ASN A 42 -16.22 -10.45 -4.85
C ASN A 42 -16.02 -9.45 -6.01
N LEU A 43 -15.03 -8.55 -5.89
CA LEU A 43 -14.66 -7.63 -6.98
C LEU A 43 -14.16 -8.36 -8.24
N ALA A 44 -13.56 -9.53 -8.08
CA ALA A 44 -13.06 -10.38 -9.17
C ALA A 44 -14.11 -11.32 -9.80
N GLN A 45 -15.28 -11.46 -9.17
CA GLN A 45 -16.45 -12.16 -9.71
C GLN A 45 -17.28 -11.26 -10.63
N ASP A 46 -17.58 -10.03 -10.19
CA ASP A 46 -18.35 -9.04 -10.97
C ASP A 46 -17.47 -8.22 -11.94
N GLY A 47 -16.15 -8.28 -11.80
CA GLY A 47 -15.17 -7.50 -12.56
C GLY A 47 -14.40 -8.27 -13.63
N LEU A 48 -13.26 -7.71 -14.04
CA LEU A 48 -12.31 -8.32 -14.98
C LEU A 48 -10.96 -8.56 -14.29
N ARG A 49 -10.47 -9.80 -14.35
CA ARG A 49 -9.12 -10.18 -13.91
C ARG A 49 -8.12 -10.08 -15.07
N PHE A 50 -6.88 -9.72 -14.76
CA PHE A 50 -5.79 -9.61 -15.75
C PHE A 50 -4.65 -10.56 -15.36
N THR A 51 -4.27 -11.47 -16.26
CA THR A 51 -3.15 -12.40 -16.06
C THR A 51 -1.82 -11.87 -16.63
N GLU A 52 -1.86 -10.80 -17.42
CA GLU A 52 -0.70 -10.19 -18.10
C GLU A 52 -0.65 -8.66 -17.86
N PHE A 53 -1.13 -8.19 -16.70
CA PHE A 53 -0.90 -6.81 -16.27
C PHE A 53 0.53 -6.67 -15.74
N HIS A 54 1.23 -5.62 -16.18
CA HIS A 54 2.66 -5.43 -15.91
C HIS A 54 2.93 -4.13 -15.15
N VAL A 55 3.95 -4.18 -14.30
CA VAL A 55 4.46 -3.07 -13.47
C VAL A 55 5.99 -3.02 -13.57
N ALA A 56 6.62 -1.92 -13.13
CA ALA A 56 8.06 -1.91 -12.95
C ALA A 56 8.47 -2.76 -11.73
N ALA A 57 9.70 -3.26 -11.73
CA ALA A 57 10.20 -4.24 -10.76
C ALA A 57 10.41 -3.71 -9.32
N ALA A 58 9.97 -2.49 -9.01
CA ALA A 58 10.06 -1.89 -7.68
C ALA A 58 8.96 -0.85 -7.44
N CYS A 59 8.67 -0.60 -6.16
CA CYS A 59 7.48 0.13 -5.70
C CYS A 59 7.41 1.60 -6.14
N SER A 60 8.40 2.47 -5.88
CA SER A 60 8.33 3.88 -6.31
C SER A 60 8.39 4.11 -7.83
N PRO A 61 9.18 3.36 -8.63
CA PRO A 61 9.04 3.32 -10.09
C PRO A 61 7.59 3.10 -10.55
N THR A 62 6.95 2.00 -10.12
CA THR A 62 5.57 1.67 -10.47
C THR A 62 4.57 2.74 -10.05
N ARG A 63 4.72 3.29 -8.84
CA ARG A 63 3.86 4.36 -8.32
C ARG A 63 4.00 5.64 -9.16
N SER A 64 5.21 5.94 -9.67
CA SER A 64 5.44 7.10 -10.54
C SER A 64 4.78 6.93 -11.92
N MET A 65 4.81 5.72 -12.48
CA MET A 65 4.16 5.39 -13.75
C MET A 65 2.63 5.45 -13.61
N LEU A 66 2.08 4.83 -12.56
CA LEU A 66 0.65 4.83 -12.25
C LEU A 66 0.08 6.25 -12.11
N MET A 67 0.85 7.16 -11.50
CA MET A 67 0.44 8.56 -11.34
C MET A 67 0.58 9.40 -12.61
N THR A 68 1.22 8.93 -13.70
CA THR A 68 1.60 9.80 -14.85
C THR A 68 1.27 9.24 -16.23
N GLY A 69 1.08 7.93 -16.38
CA GLY A 69 0.92 7.29 -17.68
C GLY A 69 2.19 7.25 -18.54
N THR A 70 3.36 7.51 -17.97
CA THR A 70 4.66 7.45 -18.66
C THR A 70 5.68 6.61 -17.88
N ASP A 71 6.87 6.41 -18.45
CA ASP A 71 7.91 5.58 -17.85
C ASP A 71 8.57 6.25 -16.61
N HIS A 72 9.04 5.43 -15.67
CA HIS A 72 9.62 5.91 -14.42
C HIS A 72 10.94 6.71 -14.60
N HIS A 73 11.71 6.45 -15.67
CA HIS A 73 12.89 7.25 -16.04
C HIS A 73 12.51 8.63 -16.62
N ILE A 74 11.23 8.88 -16.92
CA ILE A 74 10.72 10.22 -17.28
C ILE A 74 10.11 10.89 -16.05
N ALA A 75 9.37 10.13 -15.23
CA ALA A 75 8.65 10.62 -14.07
C ALA A 75 9.52 10.99 -12.84
N GLY A 76 10.82 10.69 -12.85
CA GLY A 76 11.79 11.12 -11.85
C GLY A 76 12.29 10.05 -10.88
N LEU A 77 11.90 8.80 -11.13
CA LEU A 77 12.21 7.62 -10.33
C LEU A 77 12.76 6.50 -11.23
N GLY A 78 13.68 6.84 -12.13
CA GLY A 78 14.50 5.88 -12.90
C GLY A 78 15.26 4.88 -12.03
N GLN A 79 15.41 5.18 -10.74
CA GLN A 79 15.80 4.25 -9.69
C GLN A 79 15.02 4.57 -8.40
N LEU A 80 14.90 3.62 -7.47
CA LEU A 80 14.36 3.85 -6.12
C LEU A 80 15.02 5.11 -5.51
N GLN A 81 14.22 5.95 -4.83
CA GLN A 81 14.69 7.18 -4.16
C GLN A 81 15.90 6.92 -3.25
N GLU A 82 15.88 5.78 -2.58
CA GLU A 82 16.83 5.37 -1.55
C GLU A 82 18.20 5.03 -2.14
N PHE A 83 18.24 4.27 -3.26
CA PHE A 83 19.47 3.98 -3.99
C PHE A 83 19.92 5.13 -4.92
N THR A 84 19.00 5.98 -5.39
CA THR A 84 19.32 7.16 -6.19
C THR A 84 20.29 8.10 -5.46
N ARG A 85 20.07 8.30 -4.15
CA ARG A 85 20.96 9.13 -3.31
C ARG A 85 22.35 8.52 -3.12
N LEU A 86 22.49 7.20 -3.22
CA LEU A 86 23.74 6.47 -2.98
C LEU A 86 24.51 6.12 -4.27
N SER A 87 23.94 6.40 -5.45
CA SER A 87 24.55 6.10 -6.76
C SER A 87 25.10 7.36 -7.44
N PRO A 88 26.43 7.54 -7.55
CA PRO A 88 27.03 8.63 -8.32
C PRO A 88 26.64 8.64 -9.80
N ALA A 89 26.19 7.51 -10.35
CA ALA A 89 25.71 7.40 -11.73
C ALA A 89 24.30 7.95 -11.93
N HIS A 90 23.49 8.05 -10.86
CA HIS A 90 22.12 8.57 -10.91
C HIS A 90 22.00 10.01 -10.39
N GLN A 91 22.88 10.43 -9.46
CA GLN A 91 22.86 11.78 -8.90
C GLN A 91 22.92 12.87 -9.99
N GLY A 92 21.89 13.72 -10.03
CA GLY A 92 21.81 14.85 -10.96
C GLY A 92 21.47 14.50 -12.41
N GLN A 93 21.18 13.24 -12.73
CA GLN A 93 20.69 12.87 -14.05
C GLN A 93 19.18 13.19 -14.17
N PRO A 94 18.70 13.71 -15.32
CA PRO A 94 17.27 13.88 -15.56
C PRO A 94 16.53 12.55 -15.40
N GLY A 95 15.38 12.55 -14.73
CA GLY A 95 14.61 11.34 -14.48
C GLY A 95 15.10 10.50 -13.28
N HIS A 96 16.20 10.91 -12.64
CA HIS A 96 16.74 10.33 -11.42
C HIS A 96 16.79 11.38 -10.29
N GLU A 97 15.78 12.23 -10.19
CA GLU A 97 15.67 13.20 -9.11
C GLU A 97 15.36 12.54 -7.75
N GLY A 98 14.82 11.31 -7.75
CA GLY A 98 14.49 10.54 -6.55
C GLY A 98 13.15 10.94 -5.91
N TYR A 99 12.27 11.55 -6.70
CA TYR A 99 10.90 11.94 -6.36
C TYR A 99 10.12 12.14 -7.67
N GLN A 100 8.78 12.18 -7.63
CA GLN A 100 8.00 12.46 -8.83
C GLN A 100 8.23 13.91 -9.29
N ASN A 101 8.94 14.08 -10.40
CA ASN A 101 9.46 15.37 -10.85
C ASN A 101 8.37 16.25 -11.50
N SER A 102 8.72 17.51 -11.82
CA SER A 102 7.82 18.49 -12.43
C SER A 102 7.79 18.46 -13.97
N SER A 103 8.47 17.51 -14.61
CA SER A 103 8.42 17.27 -16.06
C SER A 103 7.16 16.51 -16.47
N VAL A 104 6.48 15.89 -15.49
CA VAL A 104 5.24 15.12 -15.62
C VAL A 104 4.13 15.75 -14.79
N VAL A 105 2.90 15.74 -15.30
CA VAL A 105 1.68 16.07 -14.55
C VAL A 105 1.09 14.80 -13.94
N ALA A 106 0.60 14.85 -12.71
CA ALA A 106 -0.03 13.70 -12.07
C ALA A 106 -1.51 13.57 -12.46
N LEU A 107 -2.01 12.34 -12.59
CA LEU A 107 -3.43 12.00 -12.78
C LEU A 107 -4.37 12.75 -11.80
N PRO A 108 -4.14 12.76 -10.47
CA PRO A 108 -4.91 13.59 -9.54
C PRO A 108 -4.89 15.10 -9.86
N GLU A 109 -3.80 15.68 -10.38
CA GLU A 109 -3.77 17.09 -10.78
C GLU A 109 -4.73 17.36 -11.94
N LEU A 110 -4.78 16.45 -12.93
CA LEU A 110 -5.71 16.52 -14.05
C LEU A 110 -7.16 16.32 -13.59
N LEU A 111 -7.42 15.33 -12.73
CA LEU A 111 -8.77 15.02 -12.24
C LEU A 111 -9.33 16.15 -11.36
N ARG A 112 -8.52 16.71 -10.45
CA ARG A 112 -8.90 17.88 -9.64
C ARG A 112 -9.23 19.09 -10.51
N ASN A 113 -8.41 19.37 -11.53
CA ASN A 113 -8.69 20.44 -12.50
C ASN A 113 -9.96 20.14 -13.32
N GLY A 114 -10.28 18.87 -13.57
CA GLY A 114 -11.56 18.40 -14.12
C GLY A 114 -12.73 18.41 -13.13
N GLY A 115 -12.56 18.95 -11.92
CA GLY A 115 -13.63 19.09 -10.92
C GLY A 115 -13.99 17.80 -10.18
N TYR A 116 -13.13 16.77 -10.21
CA TYR A 116 -13.19 15.66 -9.24
C TYR A 116 -12.72 16.16 -7.86
N GLN A 117 -13.17 15.47 -6.82
CA GLN A 117 -12.49 15.47 -5.52
C GLN A 117 -11.41 14.40 -5.51
N THR A 118 -10.27 14.67 -4.89
CA THR A 118 -9.10 13.80 -4.94
C THR A 118 -8.63 13.45 -3.53
N PHE A 119 -8.68 12.16 -3.19
CA PHE A 119 -8.38 11.65 -1.85
C PHE A 119 -7.27 10.61 -1.91
N MET A 120 -6.34 10.66 -0.96
CA MET A 120 -5.34 9.61 -0.76
C MET A 120 -5.29 9.13 0.68
N SER A 121 -5.13 7.82 0.88
CA SER A 121 -4.78 7.24 2.17
C SER A 121 -3.82 6.07 1.97
N GLY A 122 -2.56 6.15 2.43
CA GLY A 122 -1.60 5.05 2.25
C GLY A 122 -0.13 5.41 2.01
N LYS A 123 0.66 4.47 1.45
CA LYS A 123 2.05 4.67 1.04
C LYS A 123 2.17 5.56 -0.19
N TRP A 124 2.92 6.65 -0.08
CA TRP A 124 3.26 7.56 -1.17
C TRP A 124 4.49 7.09 -1.92
N HIS A 125 5.65 7.10 -1.27
CA HIS A 125 6.96 6.75 -1.84
C HIS A 125 7.38 7.57 -3.08
N LEU A 126 6.72 8.70 -3.36
CA LEU A 126 7.04 9.60 -4.48
C LEU A 126 7.76 10.90 -4.05
N GLY A 127 8.17 11.00 -2.77
CA GLY A 127 9.05 12.07 -2.26
C GLY A 127 8.85 12.36 -0.77
N LEU A 128 9.94 12.61 -0.04
CA LEU A 128 9.92 12.83 1.42
C LEU A 128 9.70 14.28 1.89
N LYS A 129 9.85 15.26 0.99
CA LYS A 129 9.85 16.69 1.35
C LYS A 129 8.49 17.37 1.15
N PRO A 130 8.19 18.49 1.86
CA PRO A 130 6.93 19.22 1.71
C PRO A 130 6.55 19.64 0.29
N GLU A 131 7.53 19.97 -0.55
CA GLU A 131 7.32 20.29 -1.97
C GLU A 131 6.90 19.07 -2.84
N HIS A 132 6.96 17.85 -2.31
CA HIS A 132 6.63 16.60 -2.99
C HIS A 132 5.51 15.79 -2.30
N HIS A 133 4.85 16.34 -1.26
CA HIS A 133 3.70 15.70 -0.59
C HIS A 133 2.51 15.53 -1.55
N PRO A 134 1.58 14.59 -1.32
CA PRO A 134 0.50 14.30 -2.27
C PRO A 134 -0.40 15.50 -2.58
N VAL A 135 -0.66 16.39 -1.61
CA VAL A 135 -1.42 17.64 -1.87
C VAL A 135 -0.72 18.62 -2.83
N ARG A 136 0.61 18.51 -2.99
CA ARG A 136 1.37 19.23 -4.03
C ARG A 136 1.24 18.55 -5.39
N ARG A 137 0.98 17.24 -5.42
CA ARG A 137 0.73 16.43 -6.63
C ARG A 137 -0.75 16.12 -6.81
N GLY A 138 -1.60 17.12 -6.58
CA GLY A 138 -2.99 17.11 -7.05
C GLY A 138 -4.06 16.65 -6.08
N PHE A 139 -3.73 16.03 -4.95
CA PHE A 139 -4.74 15.59 -3.98
C PHE A 139 -5.35 16.78 -3.20
N ASP A 140 -6.64 16.70 -2.88
CA ASP A 140 -7.38 17.68 -2.05
C ASP A 140 -7.27 17.35 -0.55
N LYS A 141 -7.24 16.06 -0.22
CA LYS A 141 -6.85 15.54 1.11
C LYS A 141 -5.95 14.32 0.96
N SER A 142 -4.95 14.19 1.81
CA SER A 142 -4.08 13.01 1.83
C SER A 142 -3.56 12.64 3.22
N PHE A 143 -3.77 11.39 3.62
CA PHE A 143 -3.07 10.78 4.74
C PHE A 143 -1.99 9.82 4.21
N ALA A 144 -0.71 10.16 4.35
CA ALA A 144 0.34 9.50 3.57
C ALA A 144 1.58 9.09 4.39
N LEU A 145 1.97 7.82 4.30
CA LEU A 145 3.33 7.35 4.64
C LEU A 145 4.27 7.76 3.50
N LEU A 146 5.27 8.59 3.78
CA LEU A 146 6.20 9.09 2.75
C LEU A 146 7.30 8.10 2.30
N PRO A 147 7.99 7.33 3.17
CA PRO A 147 9.11 6.46 2.79
C PRO A 147 8.68 5.12 2.15
N GLU A 148 9.68 4.30 1.81
CA GLU A 148 9.50 2.95 1.27
C GLU A 148 8.74 2.00 2.21
N CYS A 149 8.98 2.09 3.52
CA CYS A 149 8.37 1.22 4.52
C CYS A 149 8.30 1.90 5.89
N ALA A 150 7.61 1.26 6.83
CA ALA A 150 7.65 1.57 8.26
C ALA A 150 7.13 0.38 9.06
N ASN A 151 7.42 0.34 10.36
CA ASN A 151 6.68 -0.53 11.29
C ASN A 151 5.16 -0.26 11.20
N HIS A 152 4.37 -1.31 10.96
CA HIS A 152 2.93 -1.23 10.72
C HIS A 152 2.13 -0.88 11.97
N TYR A 153 2.74 -1.02 13.16
CA TYR A 153 2.27 -0.58 14.48
C TYR A 153 2.93 0.75 14.92
N ALA A 154 3.19 1.64 13.96
CA ALA A 154 3.70 3.01 14.11
C ALA A 154 5.15 3.16 14.60
N ASN A 155 5.52 2.55 15.73
CA ASN A 155 6.87 2.64 16.31
C ASN A 155 7.13 1.56 17.39
N GLU A 156 6.65 0.33 17.22
CA GLU A 156 7.14 -0.77 18.07
C GLU A 156 8.61 -1.08 17.71
N PRO A 157 9.55 -1.07 18.68
CA PRO A 157 10.98 -1.12 18.39
C PRO A 157 11.44 -2.52 17.93
N ILE A 158 11.54 -2.72 16.62
CA ILE A 158 12.14 -3.94 16.03
C ILE A 158 13.67 -3.83 16.17
N PRO A 159 14.36 -4.72 16.93
CA PRO A 159 15.79 -4.56 17.23
C PRO A 159 16.76 -4.73 16.04
N PHE A 160 16.26 -5.01 14.84
CA PHE A 160 17.06 -5.54 13.73
C PHE A 160 17.29 -4.55 12.56
N PHE A 161 16.47 -3.50 12.45
CA PHE A 161 16.61 -2.48 11.39
C PHE A 161 16.29 -1.07 11.91
N GLU A 162 17.33 -0.28 12.22
CA GLU A 162 17.16 1.12 12.66
C GLU A 162 16.51 1.98 11.57
N VAL A 163 16.78 1.70 10.29
CA VAL A 163 16.30 2.48 9.13
C VAL A 163 14.80 2.36 8.85
N SER A 164 14.14 1.24 9.17
CA SER A 164 12.70 1.04 8.93
C SER A 164 11.83 1.33 10.16
N SER A 165 12.43 1.81 11.25
CA SER A 165 11.81 1.89 12.57
C SER A 165 10.66 2.91 12.67
N ARG A 166 10.84 4.10 12.08
CA ARG A 166 9.95 5.25 12.28
C ARG A 166 8.98 5.45 11.13
N ALA A 167 7.69 5.33 11.41
CA ALA A 167 6.62 5.79 10.54
C ALA A 167 6.69 7.32 10.32
N ILE A 168 6.97 7.75 9.09
CA ILE A 168 6.94 9.17 8.68
C ILE A 168 5.65 9.41 7.88
N HIS A 169 4.58 9.69 8.61
CA HIS A 169 3.28 10.06 8.05
C HIS A 169 3.08 11.57 7.98
N VAL A 170 2.32 12.00 6.98
CA VAL A 170 1.76 13.35 6.87
C VAL A 170 0.24 13.28 6.71
N GLU A 171 -0.45 14.28 7.24
CA GLU A 171 -1.82 14.61 6.83
C GLU A 171 -1.77 15.97 6.13
N ASP A 172 -2.21 15.98 4.88
CA ASP A 172 -2.05 17.04 3.88
C ASP A 172 -0.60 17.53 3.75
N ASN A 173 -0.26 18.65 4.41
CA ASN A 173 1.08 19.25 4.42
C ASN A 173 1.66 19.32 5.86
N GLN A 174 1.11 18.56 6.82
CA GLN A 174 1.54 18.53 8.22
C GLN A 174 2.09 17.16 8.59
N TYR A 175 3.30 17.12 9.17
CA TYR A 175 3.88 15.87 9.69
C TYR A 175 3.12 15.40 10.94
N ILE A 176 2.64 14.16 10.90
CA ILE A 176 2.00 13.51 12.04
C ILE A 176 3.06 13.22 13.11
N LYS A 177 2.90 13.83 14.29
CA LYS A 177 3.82 13.67 15.42
C LYS A 177 3.65 12.33 16.14
N GLN A 178 2.41 11.82 16.16
CA GLN A 178 2.01 10.58 16.79
C GLN A 178 0.78 10.05 16.06
N LEU A 179 0.80 8.79 15.66
CA LEU A 179 -0.34 8.09 15.09
C LEU A 179 -1.38 7.75 16.18
N PRO A 180 -2.67 7.57 15.85
CA PRO A 180 -3.70 7.08 16.78
C PRO A 180 -3.28 5.82 17.54
N ARG A 181 -3.96 5.49 18.64
CA ARG A 181 -3.75 4.22 19.36
C ARG A 181 -5.10 3.54 19.65
N PRO A 182 -5.26 2.24 19.34
CA PRO A 182 -4.32 1.38 18.60
C PRO A 182 -4.06 1.87 17.17
N TRP A 183 -2.95 1.44 16.57
CA TRP A 183 -2.63 1.68 15.16
C TRP A 183 -2.23 0.37 14.51
N TYR A 184 -2.88 0.03 13.40
CA TYR A 184 -2.34 -0.87 12.40
C TYR A 184 -2.48 -0.20 11.03
N SER A 185 -1.46 -0.36 10.18
CA SER A 185 -1.35 0.39 8.93
C SER A 185 -2.57 0.27 8.01
N SER A 186 -3.05 -0.96 7.74
CA SER A 186 -4.15 -1.21 6.80
C SER A 186 -5.48 -0.67 7.32
N ASP A 187 -5.79 -0.92 8.60
CA ASP A 187 -6.97 -0.37 9.29
C ASP A 187 -6.95 1.16 9.22
N GLY A 188 -5.84 1.78 9.65
CA GLY A 188 -5.71 3.23 9.71
C GLY A 188 -5.76 3.93 8.35
N TYR A 189 -5.25 3.30 7.28
CA TYR A 189 -5.44 3.81 5.92
C TYR A 189 -6.89 3.69 5.46
N THR A 190 -7.55 2.57 5.78
CA THR A 190 -8.96 2.34 5.44
C THR A 190 -9.86 3.34 6.15
N ASP A 191 -9.68 3.51 7.46
CA ASP A 191 -10.42 4.46 8.28
C ASP A 191 -10.25 5.90 7.80
N LYS A 192 -9.03 6.33 7.45
CA LYS A 192 -8.80 7.68 6.90
C LYS A 192 -9.45 7.89 5.53
N MET A 193 -9.46 6.88 4.66
CA MET A 193 -10.21 6.98 3.40
C MET A 193 -11.72 7.05 3.64
N LEU A 194 -12.24 6.24 4.57
CA LEU A 194 -13.65 6.27 4.97
C LEU A 194 -14.03 7.61 5.65
N GLU A 195 -13.15 8.20 6.46
CA GLU A 195 -13.32 9.54 7.05
C GLU A 195 -13.49 10.58 5.93
N TYR A 196 -12.58 10.63 4.97
CA TYR A 196 -12.63 11.58 3.86
C TYR A 196 -13.88 11.41 2.98
N LEU A 197 -14.28 10.18 2.68
CA LEU A 197 -15.49 9.89 1.90
C LEU A 197 -16.78 10.22 2.66
N LYS A 198 -16.86 9.92 3.97
CA LYS A 198 -18.02 10.25 4.82
C LYS A 198 -18.16 11.77 5.04
N ALA A 199 -17.04 12.49 5.17
CA ALA A 199 -17.00 13.93 5.43
C ALA A 199 -17.40 14.81 4.23
N ARG A 200 -17.68 14.23 3.05
CA ARG A 200 -18.23 14.95 1.89
C ARG A 200 -19.64 15.42 2.20
N THR A 201 -19.90 16.73 2.05
CA THR A 201 -21.24 17.33 2.16
C THR A 201 -22.15 16.85 1.02
N ASP A 202 -23.45 17.11 1.07
CA ASP A 202 -24.34 16.74 -0.04
C ASP A 202 -24.00 17.51 -1.34
N GLN A 203 -23.57 18.76 -1.23
CA GLN A 203 -23.03 19.54 -2.35
C GLN A 203 -21.72 18.94 -2.92
N ASP A 204 -20.91 18.29 -2.08
CA ASP A 204 -19.74 17.54 -2.52
C ASP A 204 -20.11 16.19 -3.14
N ARG A 205 -21.26 15.60 -2.80
CA ARG A 205 -21.70 14.32 -3.35
C ARG A 205 -22.13 14.43 -4.82
N GLU A 206 -22.49 15.64 -5.27
CA GLU A 206 -22.70 15.97 -6.69
C GLU A 206 -21.42 15.91 -7.54
N ARG A 207 -20.22 16.08 -6.94
CA ARG A 207 -18.93 16.00 -7.63
C ARG A 207 -18.35 14.59 -7.52
N PRO A 208 -17.89 13.94 -8.61
CA PRO A 208 -17.28 12.61 -8.51
C PRO A 208 -15.95 12.65 -7.74
N PHE A 209 -15.48 11.50 -7.28
CA PHE A 209 -14.21 11.36 -6.56
C PHE A 209 -13.21 10.44 -7.26
N PHE A 210 -11.92 10.72 -7.02
CA PHE A 210 -10.79 9.83 -7.26
C PHE A 210 -10.15 9.52 -5.91
N ALA A 211 -10.25 8.27 -5.48
CA ALA A 211 -9.71 7.77 -4.23
C ALA A 211 -8.54 6.83 -4.51
N TYR A 212 -7.35 7.18 -4.03
CA TYR A 212 -6.15 6.36 -4.10
C TYR A 212 -5.88 5.74 -2.73
N LEU A 213 -5.98 4.41 -2.64
CA LEU A 213 -5.82 3.61 -1.42
C LEU A 213 -4.61 2.66 -1.56
N PRO A 214 -3.37 3.19 -1.59
CA PRO A 214 -2.16 2.38 -1.64
C PRO A 214 -1.78 1.85 -0.25
N TYR A 215 -2.14 0.62 0.07
CA TYR A 215 -1.63 -0.03 1.27
C TYR A 215 -0.09 -0.08 1.29
N SER A 216 0.48 -0.26 2.48
CA SER A 216 1.87 -0.69 2.68
C SER A 216 1.98 -2.17 3.05
N ALA A 217 0.88 -2.92 2.99
CA ALA A 217 0.86 -4.37 3.16
C ALA A 217 0.71 -5.05 1.79
N PRO A 218 1.21 -6.29 1.60
CA PRO A 218 1.94 -7.12 2.55
C PRO A 218 3.47 -6.89 2.64
N HIS A 219 4.01 -5.73 2.24
CA HIS A 219 5.43 -5.37 2.37
C HIS A 219 5.97 -5.56 3.82
N TRP A 220 7.29 -5.73 3.94
CA TRP A 220 7.98 -5.89 5.22
C TRP A 220 8.07 -4.57 6.02
N PRO A 221 8.17 -4.61 7.37
CA PRO A 221 8.25 -5.79 8.24
C PRO A 221 6.91 -6.50 8.40
N LEU A 222 6.91 -7.82 8.16
CA LEU A 222 5.69 -8.63 8.09
C LEU A 222 4.98 -8.67 9.45
N GLN A 223 3.85 -7.95 9.53
CA GLN A 223 3.14 -7.59 10.75
C GLN A 223 1.64 -7.58 10.50
N ALA A 224 0.88 -8.21 11.39
CA ALA A 224 -0.54 -8.48 11.25
C ALA A 224 -1.19 -8.72 12.63
N PRO A 225 -2.45 -8.30 12.88
CA PRO A 225 -3.18 -8.63 14.10
C PRO A 225 -3.21 -10.14 14.40
N GLU A 226 -3.03 -10.52 15.67
CA GLU A 226 -3.00 -11.95 16.05
C GLU A 226 -4.28 -12.69 15.62
N THR A 227 -5.44 -12.04 15.71
CA THR A 227 -6.73 -12.55 15.25
C THR A 227 -6.71 -13.01 13.80
N SER A 228 -6.03 -12.27 12.93
CA SER A 228 -5.87 -12.60 11.50
C SER A 228 -4.83 -13.69 11.25
N CYS A 229 -3.77 -13.77 12.07
CA CYS A 229 -2.80 -14.85 11.96
C CYS A 229 -3.26 -16.19 12.57
N VAL A 230 -4.19 -16.18 13.53
CA VAL A 230 -4.74 -17.41 14.15
C VAL A 230 -5.39 -18.33 13.12
N LYS A 231 -6.10 -17.80 12.11
CA LYS A 231 -6.71 -18.61 11.04
C LYS A 231 -5.71 -19.38 10.16
N TYR A 232 -4.43 -19.00 10.17
CA TYR A 232 -3.37 -19.66 9.41
C TYR A 232 -2.42 -20.51 10.28
N ARG A 233 -2.64 -20.59 11.60
CA ARG A 233 -1.84 -21.44 12.51
C ARG A 233 -2.01 -22.91 12.15
N GLY A 234 -0.90 -23.56 11.79
CA GLY A 234 -0.88 -25.00 11.46
C GLY A 234 -1.07 -25.31 9.97
N ILE A 235 -1.29 -24.31 9.12
CA ILE A 235 -1.10 -24.48 7.68
C ILE A 235 0.40 -24.71 7.44
N SER A 236 0.74 -25.93 7.06
CA SER A 236 2.09 -26.30 6.64
C SER A 236 2.23 -25.94 5.16
N LEU A 237 2.60 -24.69 4.89
CA LEU A 237 3.04 -24.29 3.55
C LEU A 237 4.29 -25.11 3.20
N GLU A 238 4.35 -25.75 2.02
CA GLU A 238 5.53 -26.49 1.52
C GLU A 238 6.71 -25.57 1.12
N ILE A 239 6.75 -24.38 1.73
CA ILE A 239 7.76 -23.34 1.60
C ILE A 239 9.12 -23.83 2.13
N ASP A 240 9.16 -24.72 3.12
CA ASP A 240 10.43 -25.24 3.66
C ASP A 240 11.26 -25.97 2.57
N GLU A 241 10.65 -26.85 1.77
CA GLU A 241 11.34 -27.47 0.63
C GLU A 241 11.60 -26.47 -0.50
N MET A 242 10.62 -25.62 -0.83
CA MET A 242 10.77 -24.72 -1.99
C MET A 242 11.77 -23.57 -1.74
N MET A 243 11.95 -23.12 -0.49
CA MET A 243 12.96 -22.12 -0.12
C MET A 243 14.38 -22.70 -0.12
N GLU A 244 14.60 -23.90 0.42
CA GLU A 244 15.90 -24.56 0.30
C GLU A 244 16.26 -24.84 -1.17
N ALA A 245 15.27 -25.15 -2.02
CA ALA A 245 15.48 -25.42 -3.44
C ALA A 245 15.70 -24.17 -4.34
N LYS A 246 15.16 -22.99 -3.98
CA LYS A 246 15.14 -21.81 -4.89
C LYS A 246 15.87 -20.56 -4.37
N VAL A 247 16.32 -20.51 -3.12
CA VAL A 247 17.13 -19.37 -2.62
C VAL A 247 18.51 -19.36 -3.30
N PRO A 248 18.89 -18.33 -4.08
CA PRO A 248 20.21 -18.27 -4.71
C PRO A 248 21.34 -18.24 -3.67
N ALA A 249 22.46 -18.89 -3.98
CA ALA A 249 23.55 -19.21 -3.04
C ALA A 249 24.36 -18.00 -2.46
N TRP A 250 23.82 -16.78 -2.57
CA TRP A 250 24.24 -15.60 -1.82
C TRP A 250 23.35 -15.37 -0.59
N ARG A 251 22.02 -15.30 -0.74
CA ARG A 251 21.05 -15.16 0.36
C ARG A 251 21.20 -16.25 1.43
N SER A 252 21.47 -17.49 1.03
CA SER A 252 21.63 -18.60 1.98
C SER A 252 22.86 -18.49 2.89
N ARG A 253 23.86 -17.67 2.54
CA ARG A 253 25.06 -17.43 3.37
C ARG A 253 24.77 -16.47 4.53
N GLU A 254 23.95 -15.46 4.28
CA GLU A 254 23.48 -14.54 5.33
C GLU A 254 22.46 -15.24 6.23
N TRP A 255 21.49 -15.98 5.65
CA TRP A 255 20.48 -16.68 6.44
C TRP A 255 21.09 -17.71 7.41
N LYS A 256 22.04 -18.54 6.96
CA LYS A 256 22.67 -19.58 7.79
C LYS A 256 23.75 -19.05 8.77
N SER A 257 24.13 -17.76 8.73
CA SER A 257 25.10 -17.17 9.67
C SER A 257 24.47 -16.54 10.92
N THR A 258 23.16 -16.25 10.91
CA THR A 258 22.47 -15.54 12.02
C THR A 258 21.98 -16.46 13.15
N GLY A 259 21.84 -17.77 12.90
CA GLY A 259 21.43 -18.75 13.92
C GLY A 259 19.97 -18.65 14.42
N LEU A 260 19.10 -17.92 13.72
CA LEU A 260 17.75 -17.57 14.19
C LEU A 260 16.79 -18.74 14.41
N GLY A 261 16.92 -19.84 13.66
CA GLY A 261 15.93 -20.93 13.53
C GLY A 261 15.70 -21.83 14.77
N SER A 262 15.99 -21.36 15.99
CA SER A 262 15.93 -22.18 17.22
C SER A 262 15.38 -21.47 18.46
N LYS A 263 14.78 -20.26 18.34
CA LYS A 263 14.47 -19.42 19.51
C LYS A 263 13.04 -18.84 19.62
N LEU A 264 12.11 -19.18 18.72
CA LEU A 264 10.72 -18.66 18.75
C LEU A 264 9.69 -19.71 19.21
N THR A 265 9.96 -20.39 20.32
CA THR A 265 9.00 -21.26 21.02
C THR A 265 8.85 -20.84 22.47
N ASN A 266 7.92 -19.91 22.74
CA ASN A 266 7.14 -19.74 23.99
C ASN A 266 6.58 -18.31 24.08
N LEU A 267 5.25 -18.19 24.09
CA LEU A 267 4.46 -17.39 25.04
C LEU A 267 2.97 -17.57 24.70
N ASP A 268 2.13 -17.78 25.71
CA ASP A 268 0.74 -18.22 25.56
C ASP A 268 -0.12 -17.68 26.71
N ASN A 269 -1.46 -17.69 26.54
CA ASN A 269 -2.50 -17.09 27.41
C ASN A 269 -2.57 -15.54 27.35
N ASN A 270 -3.75 -14.91 27.21
CA ASN A 270 -4.96 -15.13 28.02
C ASN A 270 -6.29 -14.88 27.24
N LYS A 271 -7.47 -15.11 27.86
CA LYS A 271 -8.79 -15.18 27.17
C LYS A 271 -9.87 -14.17 27.65
N ASN A 272 -10.98 -14.14 26.90
CA ASN A 272 -12.34 -13.61 27.21
C ASN A 272 -12.51 -12.07 27.14
N ASN A 273 -13.66 -11.47 26.74
CA ASN A 273 -14.96 -11.96 26.21
C ASN A 273 -15.68 -10.84 25.41
N ALA A 274 -16.76 -11.16 24.69
CA ALA A 274 -17.71 -10.24 24.02
C ALA A 274 -19.11 -10.30 24.72
N ASP A 275 -20.23 -9.68 24.30
CA ASP A 275 -20.70 -8.95 23.10
C ASP A 275 -21.48 -7.66 23.56
N GLU A 276 -22.40 -6.93 22.87
CA GLU A 276 -23.10 -6.96 21.56
C GLU A 276 -23.61 -5.51 21.26
N ALA A 277 -23.77 -5.07 19.99
CA ALA A 277 -24.51 -3.84 19.66
C ALA A 277 -24.94 -3.67 18.16
N GLY A 278 -25.89 -4.49 17.66
CA GLY A 278 -27.05 -4.02 16.88
C GLY A 278 -26.91 -3.30 15.51
N VAL A 279 -25.74 -2.97 14.97
CA VAL A 279 -25.59 -2.24 13.69
C VAL A 279 -24.70 -2.99 12.69
N LYS A 280 -25.30 -3.57 11.65
CA LYS A 280 -24.56 -4.23 10.55
C LYS A 280 -24.03 -3.23 9.52
N VAL A 281 -22.86 -2.67 9.81
CA VAL A 281 -21.87 -2.32 8.78
C VAL A 281 -20.71 -3.29 8.97
N THR A 282 -20.58 -4.28 8.10
CA THR A 282 -19.46 -5.22 8.15
C THR A 282 -18.16 -4.48 7.84
N ASN A 283 -17.17 -4.60 8.74
CA ASN A 283 -15.85 -4.03 8.54
C ASN A 283 -15.24 -4.56 7.22
N PRO A 284 -14.85 -3.70 6.26
CA PRO A 284 -14.26 -4.15 4.99
C PRO A 284 -12.82 -4.70 5.13
N ALA A 285 -12.23 -4.62 6.31
CA ALA A 285 -10.90 -5.13 6.64
C ALA A 285 -10.83 -6.67 6.77
N GLU A 286 -11.15 -7.40 5.70
CA GLU A 286 -10.42 -8.65 5.42
C GLU A 286 -9.28 -8.30 4.47
N HIS A 287 -8.17 -7.89 5.06
CA HIS A 287 -6.96 -7.49 4.36
C HIS A 287 -6.15 -8.71 3.90
N ILE A 288 -5.27 -8.50 2.92
CA ILE A 288 -4.24 -9.48 2.60
C ILE A 288 -3.13 -9.33 3.64
N GLU A 289 -3.03 -10.33 4.53
CA GLU A 289 -2.13 -10.32 5.67
C GLU A 289 -1.16 -11.49 5.59
N VAL A 290 0.11 -11.21 5.32
CA VAL A 290 1.18 -12.22 5.27
C VAL A 290 1.79 -12.38 6.65
N CYS A 291 1.35 -13.42 7.35
CA CYS A 291 1.87 -13.81 8.66
C CYS A 291 3.11 -14.70 8.51
N VAL A 292 4.22 -14.33 9.17
CA VAL A 292 5.44 -15.15 9.27
C VAL A 292 5.70 -15.52 10.73
N LYS A 293 6.27 -16.71 10.94
CA LYS A 293 6.66 -17.26 12.25
C LYS A 293 8.07 -16.84 12.67
#